data_AF-A0A258P7L9-F1
#
_entry.id   AF-A0A258P7L9-F1
#
_cell.length_a   1.000
_cell.length_b   1.000
_cell.length_c   1.000
_cell.angle_alpha   90.00
_cell.angle_beta   90.00
_cell.angle_gamma   90.00
#
_symmetry.space_group_name_H-M   'P 1'
#
loop_
_entity.id
_entity.type
_entity.pdbx_description
1 polymer ?
#
loop_
_entity_poly.entity_id
_entity_poly.type
_entity_poly.pdbx_seq_one_letter_code
_entity_poly.pdbx_strand_id
1 'polypeptide(L)' 'MKQKPTIPLPAGRAQPYVMGIADKLSDDPMLLQLLGPRFKVIVNYDTSAKRVTYSFRSPEDNEPDDADAKAV' A
#
# COMPACT_ATOMS: atom_id res chain seq x y z
N MET A 1 -17.69 -6.34 20.26
CA MET A 1 -18.19 -6.05 18.90
C MET A 1 -18.01 -7.30 18.04
N LYS A 2 -19.06 -7.83 17.39
CA LYS A 2 -18.96 -9.05 16.56
C LYS A 2 -18.29 -8.69 15.23
N GLN A 3 -17.09 -9.24 14.96
CA GLN A 3 -16.40 -9.07 13.68
C GLN A 3 -17.24 -9.72 12.57
N LYS A 4 -17.67 -8.94 11.57
CA LYS A 4 -18.30 -9.48 10.37
C LYS A 4 -17.23 -10.26 9.59
N PRO A 5 -17.53 -11.46 9.07
CA PRO A 5 -16.59 -12.22 8.27
C PRO A 5 -16.20 -11.40 7.03
N THR A 6 -14.92 -11.08 6.92
CA THR A 6 -14.35 -10.41 5.74
C THR A 6 -14.51 -11.36 4.56
N ILE A 7 -15.40 -11.00 3.62
CA ILE A 7 -15.60 -11.79 2.40
C ILE A 7 -14.25 -11.87 1.69
N PRO A 8 -13.71 -13.08 1.43
CA PRO A 8 -12.43 -13.20 0.74
C PRO A 8 -12.57 -12.64 -0.67
N LEU A 9 -11.88 -11.53 -0.93
CA LEU A 9 -11.79 -10.95 -2.26
C LEU A 9 -10.94 -11.87 -3.15
N PRO A 10 -11.38 -12.18 -4.38
CA PRO A 10 -10.56 -12.92 -5.34
C PRO A 10 -9.21 -12.22 -5.53
N ALA A 11 -8.11 -12.97 -5.59
CA ALA A 11 -6.76 -12.40 -5.64
C ALA A 11 -6.58 -11.36 -6.78
N GLY A 12 -7.18 -11.61 -7.96
CA GLY A 12 -7.15 -10.66 -9.09
C GLY A 12 -8.00 -9.39 -8.90
N ARG A 13 -8.92 -9.35 -7.92
CA ARG A 13 -9.66 -8.14 -7.52
C ARG A 13 -9.06 -7.45 -6.31
N ALA A 14 -8.27 -8.18 -5.51
CA ALA A 14 -7.60 -7.64 -4.34
C ALA A 14 -6.51 -6.65 -4.75
N GLN A 15 -5.74 -6.95 -5.81
CA GLN A 15 -4.66 -6.09 -6.31
C GLN A 15 -5.13 -4.65 -6.68
N PRO A 16 -6.15 -4.44 -7.53
CA PRO A 16 -6.64 -3.10 -7.81
C PRO A 16 -7.25 -2.40 -6.58
N TYR A 17 -7.82 -3.17 -5.64
CA TYR A 17 -8.35 -2.61 -4.40
C TYR A 17 -7.24 -2.10 -3.46
N VAL A 18 -6.17 -2.88 -3.26
CA VAL A 18 -5.05 -2.46 -2.41
C VAL A 18 -4.24 -1.33 -3.05
N MET A 19 -4.12 -1.31 -4.38
CA MET A 19 -3.54 -0.18 -5.10
C MET A 19 -4.38 1.09 -4.93
N GLY A 20 -5.72 0.99 -4.98
CA GLY A 20 -6.59 2.14 -4.73
C GLY A 20 -6.50 2.68 -3.29
N ILE A 21 -6.07 1.87 -2.32
CA ILE A 21 -5.75 2.35 -0.97
C ILE A 21 -4.39 3.05 -0.97
N ALA A 22 -3.39 2.50 -1.66
CA ALA A 22 -2.08 3.13 -1.77
C ALA A 22 -2.16 4.54 -2.40
N ASP A 23 -2.99 4.70 -3.43
CA ASP A 23 -3.26 6.00 -4.06
C ASP A 23 -3.86 7.01 -3.06
N LYS A 24 -4.80 6.56 -2.22
CA LYS A 24 -5.36 7.43 -1.18
C LYS A 24 -4.33 7.80 -0.11
N LEU A 25 -3.41 6.90 0.20
CA LEU A 25 -2.36 7.13 1.18
C LEU A 25 -1.27 8.08 0.63
N SER A 26 -0.97 8.04 -0.67
CA SER A 26 -0.02 9.00 -1.28
C SER A 26 -0.56 10.43 -1.27
N ASP A 27 -1.88 10.59 -1.40
CA ASP A 27 -2.54 11.90 -1.43
C ASP A 27 -2.99 12.38 -0.04
N ASP A 28 -2.73 11.61 1.02
CA ASP A 28 -3.20 11.95 2.36
C ASP A 28 -2.46 13.18 2.92
N PRO A 29 -3.19 14.26 3.31
CA PRO A 29 -2.57 15.50 3.77
C PRO A 29 -1.71 15.33 5.03
N MET A 30 -2.08 14.41 5.93
CA MET A 30 -1.33 14.17 7.16
C MET A 30 -0.03 13.44 6.85
N LEU A 31 -0.05 12.49 5.93
CA LEU A 31 1.16 11.80 5.48
C LEU A 31 2.10 12.72 4.70
N LEU A 32 1.57 13.59 3.85
CA LEU A 32 2.35 14.64 3.18
C LEU A 32 3.01 15.61 4.17
N GLN A 33 2.32 15.93 5.27
CA GLN A 33 2.87 16.77 6.33
C GLN A 33 3.95 16.04 7.15
N LEU A 34 3.75 14.75 7.42
CA LEU A 34 4.64 13.94 8.27
C LEU A 34 5.91 13.50 7.54
N LEU A 35 5.77 13.02 6.30
CA LEU A 35 6.85 12.42 5.52
C LEU A 35 7.47 13.40 4.53
N GLY A 36 6.83 14.55 4.33
CA GLY A 36 7.19 15.55 3.34
C GLY A 36 6.48 15.33 2.00
N PRO A 37 6.67 16.26 1.05
CA PRO A 37 5.92 16.29 -0.21
C PRO A 37 6.33 15.20 -1.20
N ARG A 38 7.38 14.42 -0.91
CA ARG A 38 7.95 13.43 -1.82
C ARG A 38 8.26 12.14 -1.06
N PHE A 39 7.40 11.15 -1.22
CA PHE A 39 7.59 9.80 -0.73
C PHE A 39 6.90 8.83 -1.68
N LYS A 40 7.29 7.56 -1.69
CA LYS A 40 6.60 6.50 -2.42
C LYS A 40 5.92 5.55 -1.46
N VAL A 41 4.81 4.95 -1.90
CA VAL A 41 4.07 3.93 -1.17
C VAL A 41 4.30 2.59 -1.84
N ILE A 42 4.86 1.65 -1.10
CA ILE A 42 5.10 0.28 -1.56
C ILE A 42 4.03 -0.62 -0.95
N VAL A 43 3.36 -1.38 -1.80
CA VAL A 43 2.32 -2.33 -1.40
C VAL A 43 2.87 -3.74 -1.53
N ASN A 44 2.98 -4.44 -0.41
CA ASN A 44 3.27 -5.87 -0.41
C ASN A 44 2.01 -6.64 0.00
N TYR A 45 1.51 -7.50 -0.88
CA TYR A 45 0.36 -8.34 -0.60
C TYR A 45 0.75 -9.82 -0.57
N ASP A 46 0.86 -10.34 0.64
CA ASP A 46 1.09 -11.76 0.91
C ASP A 46 -0.25 -12.51 0.92
N THR A 47 -0.57 -13.14 -0.21
CA THR A 47 -1.82 -13.89 -0.40
C THR A 47 -1.93 -15.13 0.47
N SER A 48 -0.79 -15.70 0.89
CA SER A 48 -0.71 -16.93 1.68
C SER A 48 -0.98 -16.62 3.15
N ALA A 49 -0.38 -15.54 3.68
CA ALA A 49 -0.63 -15.06 5.03
C ALA A 49 -1.86 -14.13 5.15
N LYS A 50 -2.53 -13.80 4.03
CA LYS A 50 -3.64 -12.83 3.97
C LYS A 50 -3.28 -11.48 4.59
N ARG A 51 -2.07 -11.01 4.29
CA ARG A 51 -1.49 -9.80 4.89
C ARG A 51 -1.17 -8.79 3.80
N VAL A 52 -1.58 -7.55 4.02
CA VAL A 52 -1.21 -6.39 3.19
C VAL A 52 -0.35 -5.47 4.03
N THR A 53 0.81 -5.10 3.52
CA THR A 53 1.72 -4.16 4.15
C THR A 53 1.86 -2.95 3.23
N TYR A 54 1.70 -1.75 3.80
CA TYR A 54 2.01 -0.49 3.14
C TYR A 54 3.26 0.09 3.77
N SER A 55 4.29 0.31 2.96
CA SER A 55 5.55 0.89 3.41
C SER A 55 5.74 2.24 2.75
N PHE A 56 6.07 3.25 3.54
CA PHE A 56 6.36 4.60 3.05
C PHE A 56 7.86 4.82 3.02
N ARG A 57 8.40 5.23 1.88
CA ARG A 57 9.84 5.40 1.70
C ARG A 57 10.16 6.67 0.97
N SER A 58 11.41 7.12 1.13
CA SER A 58 11.95 8.19 0.29
C SER A 58 11.96 7.74 -1.18
N PRO A 59 11.76 8.65 -2.15
CA PRO A 59 11.82 8.29 -3.57
C PRO A 59 13.17 7.72 -4.00
N GLU A 60 14.24 8.13 -3.32
CA GLU A 60 15.63 7.75 -3.61
C GLU A 60 16.03 6.40 -3.01
N ASP A 61 15.23 5.86 -2.08
CA ASP A 61 15.47 4.59 -1.40
C ASP A 61 15.07 3.44 -2.33
N ASN A 62 16.03 2.92 -3.10
CA ASN A 62 15.82 1.85 -4.07
C ASN A 62 16.33 0.52 -3.50
N GLU A 63 15.47 -0.20 -2.80
CA GLU A 63 15.75 -1.59 -2.44
C GLU A 63 15.36 -2.55 -3.57
N PRO A 64 16.03 -3.71 -3.69
CA PRO A 64 15.80 -4.67 -4.77
C PRO A 64 14.39 -5.28 -4.80
N ASP A 65 13.58 -5.11 -3.75
CA ASP A 65 12.20 -5.62 -3.63
C ASP A 65 11.13 -4.61 -4.16
N ASP A 66 11.53 -3.49 -4.75
CA ASP A 66 10.64 -2.40 -5.21
C ASP A 66 9.93 -2.66 -6.55
N ALA A 67 9.81 -3.92 -7.00
CA ALA A 67 9.21 -4.24 -8.31
C ALA A 67 7.75 -3.75 -8.47
N ASP A 68 7.04 -3.53 -7.36
CA ASP A 68 5.66 -3.02 -7.32
C ASP A 68 5.54 -1.57 -6.79
N ALA A 69 6.65 -0.85 -6.65
CA ALA A 69 6.65 0.49 -6.09
C ALA A 69 6.07 1.52 -7.08
N LYS A 70 4.96 2.18 -6.72
CA LYS A 70 4.46 3.35 -7.43
C LYS A 70 5.15 4.59 -6.89
N ALA A 71 6.03 5.19 -7.69
CA ALA A 71 6.60 6.50 -7.40
C ALA A 71 5.57 7.59 -7.72
N VAL A 72 5.44 8.58 -6.83
CA VAL A 72 4.70 9.84 -7.06
C VAL A 72 5.67 11.00 -7.27
#